data_AF-A0A6P8P535-F1
#
_entry.id   AF-A0A6P8P535-F1
#
_cell.length_a   1.000
_cell.length_b   1.000
_cell.length_c   1.000
_cell.angle_alpha   90.00
_cell.angle_beta   90.00
_cell.angle_gamma   90.00
#
_symmetry.space_group_name_H-M   'P 1'
#
loop_
_entity.id
_entity.type
_entity.pdbx_description
1 polymer ?
#
loop_
_entity_poly.entity_id
_entity_poly.type
_entity_poly.pdbx_seq_one_letter_code
_entity_poly.pdbx_strand_id
1 'polypeptide(L)'
;MADGKRGLVLPGGGGGFLQPPPNARARGESGAPALFFRPFVPPRFLFRLRLSPLPVPSGPTGDGGGALRAAVSGARAPAAEWTCCRYVPKTSLSAPPWPEIKLPDPAEEAEHHAEVVQKINNLIAAGQFGRLFAVVHFASRQWKVTNEDLILIQQFVDVECGDRIRLEKVLLVGSDDFTLIGKPLLGLDLVRIEATVVEKTDSCPKIWMKFWRRHRYRKKKIFIHAQTLLRINTIEIAPNLS
;
A
#
# COMPACT_ATOMS: atom_id res chain seq x y z
N MET A 1 -20.79 0.24 87.18
CA MET A 1 -21.21 -1.18 87.20
C MET A 1 -22.53 -1.28 86.47
N ALA A 2 -22.52 -1.84 85.25
CA ALA A 2 -23.59 -2.65 84.64
C ALA A 2 -23.21 -2.88 83.17
N ASP A 3 -22.99 -4.15 82.86
CA ASP A 3 -22.72 -4.75 81.55
C ASP A 3 -23.87 -4.54 80.55
N GLY A 4 -23.55 -4.56 79.25
CA GLY A 4 -24.56 -4.46 78.19
C GLY A 4 -24.04 -4.70 76.77
N LYS A 5 -23.53 -5.91 76.50
CA LYS A 5 -23.26 -6.42 75.14
C LYS A 5 -24.51 -6.42 74.23
N ARG A 6 -24.32 -6.08 72.95
CA ARG A 6 -24.97 -6.57 71.71
C ARG A 6 -24.50 -5.65 70.56
N GLY A 7 -23.71 -6.06 69.57
CA GLY A 7 -23.95 -7.15 68.60
C GLY A 7 -24.25 -6.52 67.23
N LEU A 8 -23.21 -6.07 66.51
CA LEU A 8 -23.32 -5.57 65.13
C LEU A 8 -23.48 -6.76 64.18
N VAL A 9 -24.66 -6.89 63.59
CA VAL A 9 -24.98 -7.87 62.54
C VAL A 9 -24.90 -7.17 61.19
N LEU A 10 -24.00 -7.62 60.34
CA LEU A 10 -23.97 -7.31 58.91
C LEU A 10 -24.85 -8.34 58.17
N PRO A 11 -25.86 -7.94 57.38
CA PRO A 11 -26.46 -8.84 56.41
C PRO A 11 -25.67 -8.79 55.09
N GLY A 12 -25.28 -9.98 54.62
CA GLY A 12 -24.51 -10.18 53.40
C GLY A 12 -25.33 -10.25 52.11
N GLY A 13 -24.58 -10.24 51.01
CA GLY A 13 -24.79 -11.02 49.79
C GLY A 13 -26.16 -11.03 49.12
N GLY A 14 -26.33 -10.17 48.11
CA GLY A 14 -27.33 -10.34 47.05
C GLY A 14 -26.67 -10.29 45.68
N GLY A 15 -26.18 -11.43 45.18
CA GLY A 15 -25.71 -11.59 43.80
C GLY A 15 -26.91 -11.64 42.86
N GLY A 16 -27.07 -10.59 42.05
CA GLY A 16 -28.09 -10.52 40.99
C GLY A 16 -27.74 -11.46 39.84
N PHE A 17 -28.30 -12.67 39.88
CA PHE A 17 -28.36 -13.59 38.75
C PHE A 17 -29.39 -13.04 37.74
N LEU A 18 -28.95 -12.55 36.59
CA LEU A 18 -29.82 -12.32 35.44
C LEU A 18 -30.39 -13.67 34.96
N GLN A 19 -31.71 -13.83 35.02
CA GLN A 19 -32.41 -14.90 34.31
C GLN A 19 -32.62 -14.51 32.85
N PRO A 20 -32.35 -15.39 31.87
CA PRO A 20 -32.83 -15.23 30.51
C PRO A 20 -34.29 -15.73 30.36
N PRO A 21 -35.08 -15.16 29.43
CA PRO A 21 -36.49 -15.49 29.27
C PRO A 21 -36.73 -16.88 28.65
N PRO A 22 -37.87 -17.52 28.93
CA PRO A 22 -38.21 -18.84 28.41
C PRO A 22 -39.00 -18.77 27.09
N ASN A 23 -38.86 -19.85 26.32
CA ASN A 23 -39.71 -20.33 25.21
C ASN A 23 -39.35 -19.90 23.77
N ALA A 24 -38.71 -20.83 23.05
CA ALA A 24 -39.10 -21.17 21.68
C ALA A 24 -38.86 -22.67 21.44
N ARG A 25 -39.97 -23.39 21.16
CA ARG A 25 -40.05 -24.84 20.92
C ARG A 25 -39.37 -25.26 19.61
N ALA A 26 -38.88 -26.50 19.64
CA ALA A 26 -38.24 -27.24 18.57
C ALA A 26 -39.12 -27.54 17.34
N ARG A 27 -38.48 -27.53 16.16
CA ARG A 27 -38.61 -28.45 15.01
C ARG A 27 -37.19 -28.48 14.39
N GLY A 28 -36.52 -29.61 14.13
CA GLY A 28 -36.96 -30.80 13.43
C GLY A 28 -36.14 -30.89 12.13
N GLU A 29 -35.01 -31.60 12.22
CA GLU A 29 -34.32 -32.39 11.18
C GLU A 29 -34.05 -31.79 9.77
N SER A 30 -32.77 -31.75 9.39
CA SER A 30 -32.23 -32.53 8.26
C SER A 30 -30.72 -32.40 8.20
N GLY A 31 -30.03 -33.53 8.11
CA GLY A 31 -28.59 -33.60 7.94
C GLY A 31 -28.16 -33.36 6.50
N ALA A 32 -27.01 -32.72 6.32
CA ALA A 32 -26.16 -32.91 5.14
C ALA A 32 -24.68 -32.68 5.52
N PRO A 33 -23.75 -33.42 4.90
CA PRO A 33 -22.43 -33.71 5.45
C PRO A 33 -21.36 -32.64 5.20
N ALA A 34 -20.30 -32.75 6.00
CA ALA A 34 -19.06 -32.01 5.94
C ALA A 34 -18.49 -31.92 4.51
N LEU A 35 -18.41 -30.70 3.99
CA LEU A 35 -17.61 -30.38 2.82
C LEU A 35 -16.13 -30.41 3.20
N PHE A 36 -15.50 -31.50 2.78
CA PHE A 36 -14.06 -31.64 2.59
C PHE A 36 -13.55 -30.44 1.76
N PHE A 37 -12.79 -29.54 2.37
CA PHE A 37 -11.94 -28.60 1.63
C PHE A 37 -10.82 -29.42 0.99
N ARG A 38 -10.99 -29.82 -0.26
CA ARG A 38 -9.88 -30.23 -1.11
C ARG A 38 -9.06 -28.98 -1.46
N PRO A 39 -7.72 -29.00 -1.38
CA PRO A 39 -6.91 -27.90 -1.89
C PRO A 39 -7.11 -27.81 -3.40
N PHE A 40 -7.54 -26.64 -3.85
CA PHE A 40 -7.61 -26.27 -5.26
C PHE A 40 -6.19 -26.24 -5.81
N VAL A 41 -5.81 -27.25 -6.58
CA VAL A 41 -4.61 -27.24 -7.42
C VAL A 41 -4.98 -26.46 -8.68
N PRO A 42 -4.39 -25.28 -8.95
CA PRO A 42 -4.68 -24.57 -10.18
C PRO A 42 -4.15 -25.37 -11.39
N PRO A 43 -4.87 -25.40 -12.52
CA PRO A 43 -4.34 -25.99 -13.75
C PRO A 43 -3.16 -25.14 -14.24
N ARG A 44 -2.00 -25.77 -14.39
CA ARG A 44 -0.85 -25.21 -15.11
C ARG A 44 -1.21 -25.09 -16.60
N PHE A 45 -1.83 -23.98 -16.99
CA PHE A 45 -1.85 -23.56 -18.38
C PHE A 45 -0.50 -22.92 -18.72
N LEU A 46 0.41 -23.76 -19.22
CA LEU A 46 1.62 -23.32 -19.92
C LEU A 46 1.21 -22.73 -21.28
N PHE A 47 0.79 -21.47 -21.29
CA PHE A 47 0.79 -20.69 -22.54
C PHE A 47 2.23 -20.28 -22.83
N ARG A 48 2.92 -21.13 -23.61
CA ARG A 48 4.21 -20.82 -24.22
C ARG A 48 3.97 -19.82 -25.35
N LEU A 49 3.92 -18.53 -25.02
CA LEU A 49 4.07 -17.47 -26.02
C LEU A 49 5.49 -17.59 -26.61
N ARG A 50 5.58 -18.22 -27.79
CA ARG A 50 6.73 -18.04 -28.67
C ARG A 50 6.72 -16.58 -29.11
N LEU A 51 7.48 -15.75 -28.40
CA LEU A 51 7.95 -14.47 -28.93
C LEU A 51 8.92 -14.80 -30.06
N SER A 52 8.44 -14.70 -31.30
CA SER A 52 9.29 -14.60 -32.48
C SER A 52 10.07 -13.28 -32.36
N PRO A 53 11.41 -13.27 -32.44
CA PRO A 53 12.17 -12.02 -32.43
C PRO A 53 11.79 -11.18 -33.66
N LEU A 54 11.39 -9.93 -33.43
CA LEU A 54 11.25 -8.95 -34.50
C LEU A 54 12.65 -8.56 -35.02
N PRO A 55 12.87 -8.50 -36.33
CA PRO A 55 14.14 -8.07 -36.89
C PRO A 55 14.34 -6.57 -36.68
N VAL A 56 15.50 -6.22 -36.12
CA VAL A 56 15.97 -4.84 -35.96
C VAL A 56 16.55 -4.36 -37.30
N PRO A 57 16.11 -3.24 -37.89
CA PRO A 57 16.71 -2.73 -39.11
C PRO A 57 18.04 -2.04 -38.80
N SER A 58 19.14 -2.61 -39.29
CA SER A 58 20.45 -1.98 -39.39
C SER A 58 20.46 -0.99 -40.57
N GLY A 59 20.94 0.23 -40.32
CA GLY A 59 21.05 1.29 -41.32
C GLY A 59 22.09 1.02 -42.43
N PRO A 60 22.03 1.75 -43.57
CA PRO A 60 22.89 1.51 -44.72
C PRO A 60 24.22 2.25 -44.61
N THR A 61 25.32 1.50 -44.68
CA THR A 61 26.63 1.98 -45.17
C THR A 61 26.74 1.65 -46.66
N GLY A 62 27.01 2.67 -47.48
CA GLY A 62 27.25 2.51 -48.91
C GLY A 62 28.60 1.85 -49.20
N ASP A 63 28.71 1.14 -50.33
CA ASP A 63 29.48 1.56 -51.51
C ASP A 63 29.55 0.40 -52.55
N GLY A 64 29.65 0.76 -53.83
CA GLY A 64 30.37 0.00 -54.85
C GLY A 64 29.76 -1.25 -55.53
N GLY A 65 29.34 -1.08 -56.79
CA GLY A 65 29.79 -1.99 -57.87
C GLY A 65 28.80 -2.95 -58.54
N GLY A 66 28.55 -2.73 -59.84
CA GLY A 66 28.57 -3.82 -60.83
C GLY A 66 27.25 -4.47 -61.24
N ALA A 67 26.65 -3.93 -62.32
CA ALA A 67 25.95 -4.60 -63.43
C ALA A 67 25.35 -6.01 -63.27
N LEU A 68 24.07 -6.16 -63.66
CA LEU A 68 23.67 -6.70 -64.98
C LEU A 68 22.13 -6.66 -65.14
N ARG A 69 21.68 -6.35 -66.35
CA ARG A 69 20.27 -6.18 -66.74
C ARG A 69 19.56 -7.53 -66.92
N ALA A 70 18.26 -7.59 -66.62
CA ALA A 70 17.23 -8.10 -67.54
C ALA A 70 15.82 -7.73 -67.05
N ALA A 71 14.97 -7.36 -68.00
CA ALA A 71 13.63 -6.84 -67.84
C ALA A 71 12.58 -7.93 -67.60
N VAL A 72 11.57 -7.63 -66.78
CA VAL A 72 10.19 -8.03 -67.05
C VAL A 72 9.28 -6.87 -66.63
N SER A 73 8.58 -6.34 -67.63
CA SER A 73 7.47 -5.41 -67.49
C SER A 73 6.33 -6.08 -66.71
N GLY A 74 6.17 -5.68 -65.46
CA GLY A 74 4.95 -5.89 -64.70
C GLY A 74 4.53 -4.56 -64.12
N ALA A 75 3.56 -3.90 -64.76
CA ALA A 75 2.91 -2.72 -64.22
C ALA A 75 2.31 -3.08 -62.85
N ARG A 76 3.02 -2.79 -61.77
CA ARG A 76 2.48 -2.88 -60.42
C ARG A 76 1.73 -1.58 -60.19
N ALA A 77 0.41 -1.66 -60.35
CA ALA A 77 -0.52 -0.60 -59.99
C ALA A 77 -0.14 -0.03 -58.61
N PRO A 78 -0.24 1.30 -58.40
CA PRO A 78 -0.03 1.86 -57.08
C PRO A 78 -0.99 1.14 -56.13
N ALA A 79 -0.45 0.57 -55.06
CA ALA A 79 -1.26 0.11 -53.95
C ALA A 79 -1.92 1.37 -53.38
N ALA A 80 -3.10 1.70 -53.92
CA ALA A 80 -3.98 2.69 -53.36
C ALA A 80 -4.12 2.32 -51.89
N GLU A 81 -3.77 3.25 -51.01
CA GLU A 81 -3.96 3.11 -49.58
C GLU A 81 -5.45 2.94 -49.29
N TRP A 82 -5.90 1.69 -49.18
CA TRP A 82 -7.20 1.35 -48.62
C TRP A 82 -7.14 1.50 -47.10
N THR A 83 -7.00 2.71 -46.60
CA THR A 83 -7.25 3.04 -45.18
C THR A 83 -8.48 3.93 -44.99
N CYS A 84 -9.21 4.22 -46.08
CA CYS A 84 -10.54 4.79 -45.97
C CYS A 84 -11.56 3.67 -45.67
N CYS A 85 -12.39 3.88 -44.64
CA CYS A 85 -13.57 3.09 -44.23
C CYS A 85 -13.39 2.12 -43.05
N ARG A 86 -13.07 2.66 -41.86
CA ARG A 86 -13.60 2.16 -40.57
C ARG A 86 -14.50 3.21 -39.90
N TYR A 87 -15.29 3.92 -40.69
CA TYR A 87 -16.30 4.83 -40.13
C TYR A 87 -17.48 4.00 -39.61
N VAL A 88 -17.69 4.03 -38.29
CA VAL A 88 -18.84 3.39 -37.63
C VAL A 88 -19.89 4.46 -37.37
N PRO A 89 -21.14 4.31 -37.85
CA PRO A 89 -22.20 5.29 -37.58
C PRO A 89 -22.46 5.40 -36.09
N LYS A 90 -22.76 6.61 -35.60
CA LYS A 90 -23.03 6.86 -34.19
C LYS A 90 -24.27 6.07 -33.74
N THR A 91 -24.09 5.14 -32.83
CA THR A 91 -25.12 4.33 -32.18
C THR A 91 -24.82 4.23 -30.68
N SER A 92 -25.70 3.60 -29.91
CA SER A 92 -25.47 3.35 -28.47
C SER A 92 -24.22 2.50 -28.17
N LEU A 93 -23.69 1.79 -29.17
CA LEU A 93 -22.52 0.90 -29.03
C LEU A 93 -21.37 1.25 -29.99
N SER A 94 -21.46 2.35 -30.73
CA SER A 94 -20.44 2.73 -31.73
C SER A 94 -19.17 3.30 -31.10
N ALA A 95 -19.30 3.89 -29.92
CA ALA A 95 -18.20 4.42 -29.13
C ALA A 95 -18.31 3.82 -27.73
N PRO A 96 -17.18 3.67 -27.03
CA PRO A 96 -17.25 3.34 -25.61
C PRO A 96 -18.12 4.36 -24.85
N PRO A 97 -18.73 3.97 -23.72
CA PRO A 97 -19.58 4.86 -22.93
C PRO A 97 -18.81 6.00 -22.25
N TRP A 98 -17.47 5.95 -22.22
CA TRP A 98 -16.62 7.01 -21.67
C TRP A 98 -16.22 8.04 -22.73
N PRO A 99 -16.05 9.32 -22.34
CA PRO A 99 -15.64 10.37 -23.26
C PRO A 99 -14.21 10.14 -23.76
N GLU A 100 -13.96 10.53 -25.00
CA GLU A 100 -12.61 10.57 -25.56
C GLU A 100 -11.87 11.79 -24.98
N ILE A 101 -10.75 11.53 -24.31
CA ILE A 101 -9.90 12.56 -23.69
C ILE A 101 -8.61 12.66 -24.50
N LYS A 102 -8.28 13.87 -24.96
CA LYS A 102 -7.01 14.17 -25.64
C LYS A 102 -6.04 14.74 -24.62
N LEU A 103 -4.83 14.18 -24.59
CA LEU A 103 -3.76 14.69 -23.75
C LEU A 103 -3.14 15.95 -24.37
N PRO A 104 -2.63 16.89 -23.56
CA PRO A 104 -1.84 18.01 -24.04
C PRO A 104 -0.54 17.58 -24.76
N ASP A 105 0.11 18.53 -25.43
CA ASP A 105 1.42 18.30 -26.05
C ASP A 105 2.52 18.15 -24.98
N PRO A 106 3.45 17.18 -25.10
CA PRO A 106 4.46 16.93 -24.09
C PRO A 106 5.42 18.10 -23.82
N ALA A 107 5.63 19.00 -24.79
CA ALA A 107 6.50 20.16 -24.57
C ALA A 107 5.85 21.18 -23.62
N GLU A 108 4.57 21.50 -23.86
CA GLU A 108 3.79 22.42 -23.01
C GLU A 108 3.61 21.84 -21.59
N GLU A 109 3.40 20.52 -21.46
CA GLU A 109 3.34 19.87 -20.14
C GLU A 109 4.64 19.98 -19.36
N ALA A 110 5.79 19.83 -20.03
CA ALA A 110 7.10 19.91 -19.38
C ALA A 110 7.37 21.32 -18.83
N GLU A 111 7.00 22.36 -19.57
CA GLU A 111 7.09 23.76 -19.13
C GLU A 111 6.16 24.00 -17.92
N HIS A 112 4.91 23.54 -18.01
CA HIS A 112 3.95 23.67 -16.91
C HIS A 112 4.43 22.96 -15.63
N HIS A 113 4.97 21.75 -15.75
CA HIS A 113 5.52 21.01 -14.62
C HIS A 113 6.72 21.74 -14.00
N ALA A 114 7.63 22.28 -14.82
CA ALA A 114 8.77 23.05 -14.33
C ALA A 114 8.34 24.30 -13.55
N GLU A 115 7.35 25.04 -14.05
CA GLU A 115 6.78 26.20 -13.35
C GLU A 115 6.17 25.83 -11.99
N VAL A 116 5.42 24.72 -11.93
CA VAL A 116 4.81 24.25 -10.68
C VAL A 116 5.89 23.86 -9.67
N VAL A 117 6.94 23.15 -10.11
CA VAL A 117 8.07 22.77 -9.24
C VAL A 117 8.79 24.01 -8.70
N GLN A 118 9.04 25.01 -9.54
CA GLN A 118 9.65 26.27 -9.12
C GLN A 118 8.80 27.01 -8.07
N LYS A 119 7.47 27.08 -8.28
CA LYS A 119 6.55 27.68 -7.30
C LYS A 119 6.63 26.97 -5.94
N ILE A 120 6.62 25.63 -5.94
CA ILE A 120 6.74 24.83 -4.70
C ILE A 120 8.10 25.06 -4.05
N ASN A 121 9.19 25.11 -4.82
CA ASN A 121 10.51 25.35 -4.27
C ASN A 121 10.61 26.72 -3.57
N ASN A 122 9.99 27.75 -4.15
CA ASN A 122 9.91 29.09 -3.55
C ASN A 122 9.08 29.08 -2.25
N LEU A 123 7.98 28.33 -2.19
CA LEU A 123 7.18 28.18 -0.95
C LEU A 123 7.97 27.50 0.16
N ILE A 124 8.72 26.45 -0.18
CA ILE A 124 9.59 25.74 0.78
C ILE A 124 10.71 26.66 1.27
N ALA A 125 11.37 27.38 0.36
CA ALA A 125 12.44 28.33 0.70
C ALA A 125 11.93 29.49 1.59
N ALA A 126 10.70 29.94 1.36
CA ALA A 126 10.04 30.95 2.18
C ALA A 126 9.53 30.42 3.54
N GLY A 127 9.56 29.10 3.77
CA GLY A 127 9.02 28.47 4.98
C GLY A 127 7.50 28.59 5.09
N GLN A 128 6.79 28.84 3.98
CA GLN A 128 5.35 29.03 3.94
C GLN A 128 4.64 27.68 3.85
N PHE A 129 4.78 26.86 4.88
CA PHE A 129 4.08 25.59 4.99
C PHE A 129 3.61 25.37 6.43
N GLY A 130 2.44 24.71 6.55
CA GLY A 130 1.86 24.38 7.83
C GLY A 130 2.49 23.14 8.48
N ARG A 131 1.69 22.42 9.27
CA ARG A 131 2.13 21.16 9.87
C ARG A 131 2.33 20.10 8.78
N LEU A 132 3.55 19.56 8.71
CA LEU A 132 3.89 18.50 7.77
C LEU A 132 3.44 17.13 8.29
N PHE A 133 3.12 16.24 7.35
CA PHE A 133 2.97 14.82 7.60
C PHE A 133 3.80 14.03 6.60
N ALA A 134 4.21 12.83 6.98
CA ALA A 134 4.97 11.94 6.12
C ALA A 134 4.40 10.52 6.14
N VAL A 135 4.71 9.77 5.09
CA VAL A 135 4.52 8.32 5.06
C VAL A 135 5.89 7.66 5.01
N VAL A 136 6.21 6.94 6.08
CA VAL A 136 7.52 6.31 6.28
C VAL A 136 7.36 4.80 6.22
N HIS A 137 8.28 4.13 5.53
CA HIS A 137 8.36 2.67 5.58
C HIS A 137 9.39 2.23 6.63
N PHE A 138 8.88 1.76 7.77
CA PHE A 138 9.68 1.35 8.90
C PHE A 138 9.21 -0.01 9.44
N ALA A 139 10.15 -0.89 9.79
CA ALA A 139 9.88 -2.26 10.26
C ALA A 139 8.89 -3.03 9.34
N SER A 140 9.12 -2.97 8.02
CA SER A 140 8.31 -3.65 6.99
C SER A 140 6.84 -3.23 6.92
N ARG A 141 6.49 -2.06 7.47
CA ARG A 141 5.14 -1.49 7.43
C ARG A 141 5.23 0.00 7.10
N GLN A 142 4.17 0.54 6.53
CA GLN A 142 4.04 1.97 6.26
C GLN A 142 3.31 2.65 7.41
N TRP A 143 3.82 3.80 7.83
CA TRP A 143 3.28 4.60 8.92
C TRP A 143 2.99 6.00 8.39
N LYS A 144 1.76 6.47 8.60
CA LYS A 144 1.42 7.89 8.47
C LYS A 144 1.83 8.58 9.77
N VAL A 145 2.69 9.57 9.67
CA VAL A 145 3.32 10.21 10.82
C VAL A 145 3.26 11.72 10.71
N THR A 146 3.13 12.41 11.83
CA THR A 146 3.26 13.86 11.95
C THR A 146 4.25 14.19 13.08
N ASN A 147 4.63 15.46 13.18
CA ASN A 147 5.48 15.91 14.30
C ASN A 147 4.81 15.60 15.65
N GLU A 148 5.61 15.12 16.60
CA GLU A 148 5.22 14.75 17.97
C GLU A 148 4.33 13.51 18.12
N ASP A 149 4.15 12.71 17.05
CA ASP A 149 3.38 11.48 17.11
C ASP A 149 4.15 10.32 17.76
N LEU A 150 3.42 9.43 18.43
CA LEU A 150 3.93 8.17 18.98
C LEU A 150 3.55 6.99 18.08
N ILE A 151 4.54 6.15 17.78
CA ILE A 151 4.41 4.98 16.92
C ILE A 151 4.87 3.74 17.69
N LEU A 152 4.00 2.74 17.75
CA LEU A 152 4.32 1.44 18.35
C LEU A 152 4.79 0.46 17.27
N ILE A 153 6.01 -0.03 17.42
CA ILE A 153 6.64 -0.98 16.49
C ILE A 153 6.83 -2.33 17.18
N GLN A 154 6.46 -3.42 16.51
CA GLN A 154 6.57 -4.79 17.03
C GLN A 154 7.94 -5.45 16.74
N GLN A 155 8.97 -4.63 16.57
CA GLN A 155 10.33 -5.05 16.27
C GLN A 155 11.24 -4.50 17.36
N PHE A 156 12.24 -5.30 17.75
CA PHE A 156 13.32 -4.83 18.60
C PHE A 156 14.29 -3.96 17.79
N VAL A 157 14.60 -2.78 18.31
CA VAL A 157 15.61 -1.88 17.75
C VAL A 157 16.83 -1.89 18.68
N ASP A 158 18.01 -2.15 18.13
CA ASP A 158 19.30 -2.22 18.84
C ASP A 158 19.85 -0.82 19.19
N VAL A 159 18.99 0.05 19.73
CA VAL A 159 19.27 1.46 20.06
C VAL A 159 18.77 1.73 21.48
N GLU A 160 19.48 2.50 22.29
CA GLU A 160 19.09 2.73 23.69
C GLU A 160 17.88 3.67 23.80
N CYS A 161 17.17 3.60 24.92
CA CYS A 161 16.06 4.52 25.17
C CYS A 161 16.61 5.95 25.31
N GLY A 162 16.03 6.90 24.57
CA GLY A 162 16.46 8.30 24.50
C GLY A 162 17.29 8.66 23.28
N ASP A 163 17.81 7.68 22.56
CA ASP A 163 18.61 7.92 21.36
C ASP A 163 17.77 8.42 20.18
N ARG A 164 18.39 9.25 19.33
CA ARG A 164 17.80 9.79 18.11
C ARG A 164 18.15 8.92 16.91
N ILE A 165 17.13 8.55 16.15
CA ILE A 165 17.21 7.76 14.93
C ILE A 165 16.69 8.59 13.77
N ARG A 166 17.43 8.61 12.66
CA ARG A 166 16.95 9.19 11.39
C ARG A 166 16.20 8.14 10.59
N LEU A 167 14.98 8.45 10.17
CA LEU A 167 14.20 7.57 9.31
C LEU A 167 14.51 7.90 7.84
N GLU A 168 15.21 6.99 7.17
CA GLU A 168 15.67 7.19 5.78
C GLU A 168 14.60 6.91 4.73
N LYS A 169 13.77 5.88 4.96
CA LYS A 169 12.82 5.38 3.95
C LYS A 169 11.51 6.14 3.99
N VAL A 170 11.50 7.33 3.41
CA VAL A 170 10.32 8.19 3.27
C VAL A 170 9.73 8.04 1.87
N LEU A 171 8.42 7.79 1.78
CA LEU A 171 7.72 7.59 0.52
C LEU A 171 7.00 8.86 0.07
N LEU A 172 6.40 9.57 1.03
CA LEU A 172 5.58 10.74 0.78
C LEU A 172 5.78 11.75 1.91
N VAL A 173 5.80 13.03 1.56
CA VAL A 173 5.68 14.14 2.50
C VAL A 173 4.58 15.07 2.01
N GLY A 174 3.70 15.48 2.90
CA GLY A 174 2.60 16.38 2.59
C GLY A 174 2.57 17.59 3.51
N SER A 175 2.27 18.73 2.92
CA SER A 175 1.80 19.95 3.56
C SER A 175 0.29 20.08 3.33
N ASP A 176 -0.29 21.23 3.70
CA ASP A 176 -1.66 21.60 3.39
C ASP A 176 -1.84 21.85 1.87
N ASP A 177 -0.91 22.62 1.28
CA ASP A 177 -1.02 23.08 -0.11
C ASP A 177 -0.34 22.17 -1.14
N PHE A 178 0.69 21.42 -0.75
CA PHE A 178 1.49 20.61 -1.67
C PHE A 178 1.85 19.25 -1.09
N THR A 179 2.13 18.29 -1.99
CA THR A 179 2.59 16.95 -1.62
C THR A 179 3.75 16.53 -2.51
N LEU A 180 4.75 15.93 -1.88
CA LEU A 180 5.93 15.37 -2.51
C LEU A 180 5.81 13.85 -2.46
N ILE A 181 5.78 13.21 -3.62
CA ILE A 181 5.61 11.76 -3.76
C ILE A 181 6.88 11.18 -4.38
N GLY A 182 7.49 10.22 -3.69
CA GLY A 182 8.68 9.52 -4.14
C GLY A 182 8.38 8.48 -5.23
N LYS A 183 9.44 8.11 -5.98
CA LYS A 183 9.39 7.05 -7.01
C LYS A 183 10.49 6.01 -6.77
N PRO A 184 10.32 5.04 -5.84
CA PRO A 184 9.29 4.92 -4.80
C PRO A 184 9.62 5.65 -3.48
N LEU A 185 10.88 6.08 -3.30
CA LEU A 185 11.35 6.82 -2.12
C LEU A 185 11.67 8.26 -2.51
N LEU A 186 11.64 9.15 -1.53
CA LEU A 186 12.17 10.51 -1.64
C LEU A 186 13.69 10.52 -1.39
N GLY A 187 14.38 11.50 -1.96
CA GLY A 187 15.82 11.67 -1.76
C GLY A 187 16.16 11.99 -0.30
N LEU A 188 17.28 11.47 0.19
CA LEU A 188 17.76 11.70 1.56
C LEU A 188 18.10 13.17 1.81
N ASP A 189 18.49 13.90 0.77
CA ASP A 189 18.84 15.32 0.87
C ASP A 189 17.61 16.22 0.92
N LEU A 190 16.46 15.71 0.49
CA LEU A 190 15.21 16.47 0.42
C LEU A 190 14.46 16.44 1.75
N VAL A 191 14.46 15.29 2.45
CA VAL A 191 13.66 15.09 3.66
C VAL A 191 14.50 14.51 4.79
N ARG A 192 14.36 15.11 5.98
CA ARG A 192 14.96 14.60 7.22
C ARG A 192 13.86 14.39 8.25
N ILE A 193 13.68 13.14 8.68
CA ILE A 193 12.75 12.77 9.75
C ILE A 193 13.57 12.23 10.91
N GLU A 194 13.48 12.90 12.05
CA GLU A 194 14.10 12.44 13.29
C GLU A 194 13.07 11.84 14.23
N ALA A 195 13.40 10.69 14.80
CA ALA A 195 12.60 10.00 15.79
C ALA A 195 13.44 9.69 17.03
N THR A 196 12.82 9.60 18.20
CA THR A 196 13.45 9.17 19.45
C THR A 196 12.83 7.87 19.93
N VAL A 197 13.67 6.99 20.49
CA VAL A 197 13.19 5.80 21.20
C VAL A 197 12.72 6.24 22.58
N VAL A 198 11.42 6.10 22.87
CA VAL A 198 10.87 6.49 24.18
C VAL A 198 11.03 5.34 25.16
N GLU A 199 10.44 4.19 24.83
CA GLU A 199 10.46 3.01 25.69
C GLU A 199 10.46 1.71 24.88
N LYS A 200 10.94 0.65 25.52
CA LYS A 200 10.88 -0.73 25.03
C LYS A 200 9.99 -1.52 25.99
N THR A 201 8.88 -2.01 25.49
CA THR A 201 7.79 -2.60 26.28
C THR A 201 7.39 -3.93 25.68
N ASP A 202 6.94 -4.87 26.50
CA ASP A 202 6.37 -6.12 26.02
C ASP A 202 4.88 -6.00 25.74
N SER A 203 4.41 -6.63 24.67
CA SER A 203 2.99 -6.64 24.32
C SER A 203 2.16 -7.37 25.38
N CYS A 204 0.87 -7.04 25.46
CA CYS A 204 -0.05 -7.86 26.25
C CYS A 204 0.01 -9.35 25.81
N PRO A 205 -0.09 -10.30 26.75
CA PRO A 205 0.08 -11.72 26.45
C PRO A 205 -1.04 -12.22 25.55
N LYS A 206 -0.68 -12.59 24.31
CA LYS A 206 -1.60 -13.12 23.32
C LYS A 206 -1.71 -14.63 23.45
N ILE A 207 -2.92 -15.11 23.76
CA ILE A 207 -3.19 -16.54 23.89
C ILE A 207 -3.50 -17.12 22.51
N TRP A 208 -2.70 -18.09 22.07
CA TRP A 208 -2.95 -18.90 20.89
C TRP A 208 -3.35 -20.31 21.30
N MET A 209 -4.63 -20.63 21.11
CA MET A 209 -5.17 -21.94 21.43
C MET A 209 -5.61 -22.68 20.17
N LYS A 210 -5.01 -23.84 19.93
CA LYS A 210 -5.44 -24.80 18.90
C LYS A 210 -6.28 -25.89 19.55
N PHE A 211 -7.41 -26.20 18.93
CA PHE A 211 -8.30 -27.25 19.38
C PHE A 211 -8.82 -28.05 18.17
N TRP A 212 -8.76 -29.37 18.25
CA TRP A 212 -9.32 -30.28 17.24
C TRP A 212 -10.32 -31.23 17.89
N ARG A 213 -11.59 -31.08 17.50
CA ARG A 213 -12.72 -31.83 18.04
C ARG A 213 -12.54 -33.34 17.85
N ARG A 214 -12.80 -34.14 18.90
CA ARG A 214 -12.74 -35.62 18.91
C ARG A 214 -11.37 -36.24 18.62
N HIS A 215 -10.32 -35.45 18.46
CA HIS A 215 -8.95 -35.93 18.23
C HIS A 215 -8.05 -35.78 19.49
N ARG A 216 -8.64 -35.48 20.65
CA ARG A 216 -7.95 -35.18 21.93
C ARG A 216 -6.79 -34.18 21.77
N TYR A 217 -6.89 -33.28 20.79
CA TYR A 217 -5.82 -32.32 20.48
C TYR A 217 -6.26 -30.94 20.94
N ARG A 218 -5.61 -30.45 22.00
CA ARG A 218 -5.76 -29.10 22.55
C ARG A 218 -4.37 -28.59 22.95
N LYS A 219 -3.89 -27.53 22.30
CA LYS A 219 -2.60 -26.90 22.64
C LYS A 219 -2.82 -25.41 22.89
N LYS A 220 -2.30 -24.89 24.00
CA LYS A 220 -2.30 -23.46 24.33
C LYS A 220 -0.85 -22.99 24.35
N LYS A 221 -0.57 -21.88 23.67
CA LYS A 221 0.71 -21.17 23.73
C LYS A 221 0.41 -19.71 24.02
N ILE A 222 1.25 -19.08 24.83
CA ILE A 222 1.17 -17.64 25.11
C ILE A 222 2.32 -16.99 24.35
N PHE A 223 2.02 -15.93 23.61
CA PHE A 223 2.98 -15.14 22.87
C PHE A 223 3.02 -13.74 23.47
N ILE A 224 4.23 -13.28 23.77
CA ILE A 224 4.52 -11.91 24.16
C ILE A 224 5.52 -11.42 23.12
N HIS A 225 5.20 -10.32 22.48
CA HIS A 225 6.04 -9.71 21.44
C HIS A 225 6.71 -8.49 22.04
N ALA A 226 8.03 -8.37 21.86
CA ALA A 226 8.71 -7.13 22.18
C ALA A 226 8.18 -5.99 21.30
N GLN A 227 7.97 -4.83 21.90
CA GLN A 227 7.49 -3.62 21.25
C GLN A 227 8.43 -2.47 21.59
N THR A 228 8.59 -1.56 20.64
CA THR A 228 9.37 -0.32 20.81
C THR A 228 8.43 0.84 20.51
N LEU A 229 8.39 1.83 21.39
CA LEU A 229 7.68 3.08 21.16
C LEU A 229 8.66 4.14 20.65
N LEU A 230 8.39 4.63 19.45
CA LEU A 230 9.11 5.74 18.84
C LEU A 230 8.27 7.01 18.89
N ARG A 231 8.89 8.13 19.20
CA ARG A 231 8.30 9.47 19.04
C ARG A 231 8.93 10.15 17.84
N ILE A 232 8.12 10.71 16.96
CA ILE A 232 8.61 11.55 15.87
C ILE A 232 8.86 12.95 16.42
N ASN A 233 10.10 13.44 16.30
CA ASN A 233 10.45 14.78 16.77
C ASN A 233 10.09 15.80 15.70
N THR A 234 10.81 15.77 14.58
CA THR A 234 10.72 16.76 13.51
C THR A 234 10.73 16.10 12.15
N ILE A 235 9.98 16.71 11.23
CA ILE A 235 9.96 16.44 9.81
C ILE A 235 10.42 17.73 9.12
N GLU A 236 11.62 17.69 8.54
CA GLU A 236 12.26 18.82 7.86
C GLU A 236 12.35 18.55 6.35
N ILE A 237 12.18 19.60 5.56
CA ILE A 237 12.26 19.57 4.09
C ILE A 237 13.30 20.61 3.64
N ALA A 238 14.16 20.24 2.69
CA ALA A 238 15.11 21.15 2.06
C ALA A 238 14.59 21.68 0.70
N PRO A 239 14.90 22.92 0.31
CA PRO A 239 14.49 23.50 -0.98
C PRO A 239 15.41 23.04 -2.14
N ASN A 240 15.47 21.73 -2.36
CA ASN A 240 16.33 21.09 -3.36
C ASN A 240 15.48 20.29 -4.36
N LEU A 241 14.49 20.95 -4.96
CA LEU A 241 13.66 20.36 -6.01
C LEU A 241 14.26 20.69 -7.38
N SER A 242 14.67 19.66 -8.11
CA SER A 242 15.20 19.73 -9.49
C SER A 242 14.18 19.21 -10.50
#